data_AF-A0A2N3AUX0-F1
#
_entry.id   AF-A0A2N3AUX0-F1
#
_cell.length_a   1.000
_cell.length_b   1.000
_cell.length_c   1.000
_cell.angle_alpha   90.00
_cell.angle_beta   90.00
_cell.angle_gamma   90.00
#
_symmetry.space_group_name_H-M   'P 1'
#
loop_
_entity.id
_entity.type
_entity.pdbx_description
1 polymer ?
#
loop_
_entity_poly.entity_id
_entity_poly.type
_entity_poly.pdbx_seq_one_letter_code
_entity_poly.pdbx_strand_id
1 'polypeptide(L)'
;MARENDLSDAALGGFDRSFLVTMIRDFFMILLLVTVAEYALKAAMVVYDFKARGEAQARDVAVEVAGHVRQIMLNEGGPVAARTLYPILQENFSDLGYIIEIAPSEVTRASIEQSFGFSPRGMMVEAWPEGRHNSVTVEIRAEAFCQTCHVAAEIGDVLGTVTVRNYLGREIDTWVKGLQLTSVLAVGKIVLHSVLLFLLLRSRMAPLMQLRAMVSGLSRAFGALDARADVRSRDEFGALARDL
;
A
#
# COMPACT_ATOMS: atom_id res chain seq x y z
N MET A 1 -54.32 -29.80 -20.02
CA MET A 1 -53.20 -30.31 -19.20
C MET A 1 -51.82 -29.83 -19.64
N ALA A 2 -51.57 -29.47 -20.92
CA ALA A 2 -50.25 -29.00 -21.38
C ALA A 2 -49.86 -27.56 -20.97
N ARG A 3 -50.83 -26.71 -20.61
CA ARG A 3 -50.60 -25.26 -20.40
C ARG A 3 -50.13 -24.88 -18.98
N GLU A 4 -50.20 -25.81 -18.03
CA GLU A 4 -49.88 -25.58 -16.62
C GLU A 4 -48.44 -25.96 -16.27
N ASN A 5 -47.84 -26.91 -17.02
CA ASN A 5 -46.42 -27.25 -16.91
C ASN A 5 -45.50 -26.14 -17.42
N ASP A 6 -45.86 -25.46 -18.53
CA ASP A 6 -45.05 -24.35 -19.09
C ASP A 6 -44.93 -23.15 -18.13
N LEU A 7 -45.98 -22.87 -17.35
CA LEU A 7 -45.96 -21.77 -16.37
C LEU A 7 -45.10 -22.11 -15.14
N SER A 8 -45.02 -23.39 -14.78
CA SER A 8 -44.20 -23.86 -13.66
C SER A 8 -42.71 -23.87 -14.02
N ASP A 9 -42.35 -24.31 -15.23
CA ASP A 9 -40.97 -24.30 -15.72
C ASP A 9 -40.44 -22.87 -15.92
N ALA A 10 -41.26 -21.94 -16.42
CA ALA A 10 -40.90 -20.53 -16.55
C ALA A 10 -40.72 -19.84 -15.18
N ALA A 11 -41.57 -20.15 -14.19
CA ALA A 11 -41.47 -19.61 -12.84
C ALA A 11 -40.27 -20.17 -12.05
N LEU A 12 -39.95 -21.45 -12.23
CA LEU A 12 -38.77 -22.10 -11.63
C LEU A 12 -37.46 -21.57 -12.24
N GLY A 13 -37.40 -21.37 -13.55
CA GLY A 13 -36.25 -20.77 -14.24
C GLY A 13 -36.01 -19.29 -13.89
N GLY A 14 -37.08 -18.54 -13.62
CA GLY A 14 -37.02 -17.14 -13.15
C GLY A 14 -36.50 -17.00 -11.72
N PHE A 15 -36.98 -17.85 -10.80
CA PHE A 15 -36.52 -17.88 -9.41
C PHE A 15 -35.03 -18.25 -9.30
N ASP A 16 -34.55 -19.21 -10.09
CA ASP A 16 -33.15 -19.66 -10.12
C ASP A 16 -32.19 -18.55 -10.57
N ARG A 17 -32.51 -17.84 -11.65
CA ARG A 17 -31.73 -16.68 -12.11
C ARG A 17 -31.69 -15.57 -11.07
N SER A 18 -32.83 -15.25 -10.45
CA SER A 18 -32.91 -14.18 -9.45
C SER A 18 -32.09 -14.53 -8.20
N PHE A 19 -32.18 -15.77 -7.72
CA PHE A 19 -31.44 -16.22 -6.53
C PHE A 19 -29.93 -16.24 -6.77
N LEU A 20 -29.48 -16.83 -7.90
CA LEU A 20 -28.06 -16.85 -8.29
C LEU A 20 -27.49 -15.43 -8.40
N VAL A 21 -28.18 -14.54 -9.12
CA VAL A 21 -27.73 -13.15 -9.30
C VAL A 21 -27.65 -12.42 -7.97
N THR A 22 -28.63 -12.61 -7.08
CA THR A 22 -28.64 -11.96 -5.76
C THR A 22 -27.48 -12.45 -4.90
N MET A 23 -27.24 -13.77 -4.83
CA MET A 23 -26.16 -14.33 -4.02
C MET A 23 -24.76 -13.91 -4.52
N ILE A 24 -24.55 -13.90 -5.84
CA ILE A 24 -23.29 -13.47 -6.45
C ILE A 24 -23.07 -11.98 -6.21
N ARG A 25 -24.12 -11.16 -6.40
CA ARG A 25 -24.07 -9.73 -6.11
C ARG A 25 -23.71 -9.48 -4.65
N ASP A 26 -24.38 -10.14 -3.72
CA ASP A 26 -24.16 -9.92 -2.29
C ASP A 26 -22.75 -10.38 -1.89
N PHE A 27 -22.28 -11.51 -2.41
CA PHE A 27 -20.90 -11.97 -2.21
C PHE A 27 -19.87 -10.99 -2.80
N PHE A 28 -20.08 -10.52 -4.02
CA PHE A 28 -19.23 -9.51 -4.66
C PHE A 28 -19.18 -8.21 -3.83
N MET A 29 -20.33 -7.74 -3.33
CA MET A 29 -20.42 -6.54 -2.50
C MET A 29 -19.69 -6.73 -1.17
N ILE A 30 -19.77 -7.91 -0.55
CA ILE A 30 -19.01 -8.23 0.67
C ILE A 30 -17.50 -8.19 0.38
N LEU A 31 -17.05 -8.81 -0.72
CA LEU A 31 -15.63 -8.78 -1.08
C LEU A 31 -15.14 -7.35 -1.34
N LEU A 32 -15.92 -6.57 -2.07
CA LEU A 32 -15.62 -5.16 -2.30
C LEU A 32 -15.50 -4.39 -0.99
N LEU A 33 -16.46 -4.57 -0.08
CA LEU A 33 -16.48 -3.91 1.23
C LEU A 33 -15.24 -4.29 2.06
N VAL A 34 -14.89 -5.57 2.11
CA VAL A 34 -13.70 -6.06 2.82
C VAL A 34 -12.43 -5.44 2.22
N THR A 35 -12.32 -5.39 0.89
CA THR A 35 -11.18 -4.75 0.21
C THR A 35 -11.09 -3.26 0.53
N VAL A 36 -12.20 -2.53 0.48
CA VAL A 36 -12.23 -1.10 0.85
C VAL A 36 -11.82 -0.92 2.32
N ALA A 37 -12.34 -1.74 3.23
CA ALA A 37 -12.00 -1.70 4.65
C ALA A 37 -10.51 -1.98 4.89
N GLU A 38 -9.93 -2.96 4.19
CA GLU A 38 -8.50 -3.28 4.25
C GLU A 38 -7.64 -2.08 3.82
N TYR A 39 -7.97 -1.44 2.71
CA TYR A 39 -7.23 -0.27 2.23
C TYR A 39 -7.41 0.95 3.13
N ALA A 40 -8.61 1.17 3.69
CA ALA A 40 -8.84 2.23 4.67
C ALA A 40 -8.02 2.01 5.94
N LEU A 41 -7.91 0.77 6.42
CA LEU A 41 -7.09 0.42 7.58
C LEU A 41 -5.60 0.64 7.30
N LYS A 42 -5.11 0.26 6.10
CA LYS A 42 -3.73 0.53 5.68
C LYS A 42 -3.45 2.03 5.59
N ALA A 43 -4.36 2.82 5.04
CA ALA A 43 -4.23 4.28 5.00
C ALA A 43 -4.17 4.88 6.42
N ALA A 44 -5.04 4.41 7.32
CA ALA A 44 -5.01 4.82 8.72
C ALA A 44 -3.69 4.46 9.41
N MET A 45 -3.12 3.29 9.09
CA MET A 45 -1.83 2.84 9.60
C MET A 45 -0.68 3.74 9.14
N VAL A 46 -0.66 4.18 7.88
CA VAL A 46 0.33 5.16 7.37
C VAL A 46 0.27 6.47 8.17
N VAL A 47 -0.93 6.99 8.40
CA VAL A 47 -1.12 8.22 9.18
C VAL A 47 -0.69 8.02 10.65
N TYR A 48 -0.98 6.85 11.22
CA TYR A 48 -0.58 6.51 12.58
C TYR A 48 0.95 6.41 12.70
N ASP A 49 1.60 5.71 11.77
CA ASP A 49 3.05 5.54 11.74
C ASP A 49 3.76 6.88 11.59
N PHE A 50 3.28 7.75 10.71
CA PHE A 50 3.80 9.10 10.57
C PHE A 50 3.73 9.89 11.89
N LYS A 51 2.64 9.76 12.66
CA LYS A 51 2.48 10.45 13.94
C LYS A 51 3.31 9.84 15.06
N ALA A 52 3.37 8.50 15.12
CA ALA A 52 4.01 7.79 16.23
C ALA A 52 5.52 7.69 16.06
N ARG A 53 6.01 7.55 14.82
CA ARG A 53 7.41 7.22 14.50
C ARG A 53 8.08 8.21 13.56
N GLY A 54 7.33 9.15 12.97
CA GLY A 54 7.88 10.03 11.92
C GLY A 54 8.99 10.97 12.40
N GLU A 55 8.99 11.41 13.67
CA GLU A 55 10.12 12.17 14.22
C GLU A 55 11.37 11.29 14.41
N ALA A 56 11.21 10.07 14.91
CA ALA A 56 12.32 9.12 15.07
C ALA A 56 12.95 8.77 13.72
N GLN A 57 12.13 8.50 12.71
CA GLN A 57 12.60 8.27 11.34
C GLN A 57 13.34 9.48 10.76
N ALA A 58 12.79 10.70 10.93
CA ALA A 58 13.45 11.92 10.48
C ALA A 58 14.80 12.14 11.20
N ARG A 59 14.90 11.74 12.48
CA ARG A 59 16.14 11.77 13.25
C ARG A 59 17.18 10.78 12.73
N ASP A 60 16.78 9.54 12.46
CA ASP A 60 17.69 8.51 11.93
C ASP A 60 18.29 8.98 10.59
N VAL A 61 17.44 9.52 9.70
CA VAL A 61 17.88 10.09 8.42
C VAL A 61 18.76 11.32 8.62
N ALA A 62 18.43 12.22 9.56
CA ALA A 62 19.28 13.38 9.86
C ALA A 62 20.67 12.97 10.36
N VAL A 63 20.75 11.93 11.19
CA VAL A 63 22.02 11.37 11.66
C VAL A 63 22.80 10.72 10.51
N GLU A 64 22.13 9.99 9.62
CA GLU A 64 22.74 9.38 8.43
C GLU A 64 23.31 10.45 7.48
N VAL A 65 22.52 11.47 7.15
CA VAL A 65 22.96 12.60 6.31
C VAL A 65 24.13 13.33 6.95
N ALA A 66 24.10 13.60 8.27
CA ALA A 66 25.23 14.19 8.98
C ALA A 66 26.48 13.29 8.91
N GLY A 67 26.31 11.97 8.97
CA GLY A 67 27.37 10.99 8.75
C GLY A 67 27.98 11.09 7.36
N HIS A 68 27.17 11.19 6.30
CA HIS A 68 27.66 11.42 4.94
C HIS A 68 28.42 12.74 4.81
N VAL A 69 27.95 13.82 5.43
CA VAL A 69 28.68 15.10 5.43
C VAL A 69 30.04 14.96 6.11
N ARG A 70 30.13 14.26 7.24
CA ARG A 70 31.42 13.99 7.89
C ARG A 70 32.36 13.16 7.00
N GLN A 71 31.85 12.15 6.31
CA GLN A 71 32.63 11.36 5.34
C GLN A 71 33.16 12.23 4.19
N ILE A 72 32.37 13.19 3.71
CA ILE A 72 32.81 14.15 2.68
C ILE A 72 33.95 15.02 3.22
N MET A 73 33.85 15.50 4.46
CA MET A 73 34.89 16.30 5.10
C MET A 73 36.18 15.50 5.38
N LEU A 74 36.07 14.20 5.65
CA LEU A 74 37.21 13.30 5.87
C LEU A 74 37.98 12.99 4.57
N ASN A 75 37.31 13.02 3.42
CA ASN A 75 37.95 12.78 2.14
C ASN A 75 38.77 14.03 1.71
N GLU A 76 39.94 13.82 1.10
CA GLU A 76 40.90 14.87 0.71
C GLU A 76 40.34 15.97 -0.21
N GLY A 77 39.15 15.78 -0.79
CA GLY A 77 38.45 16.81 -1.58
C GLY A 77 37.73 17.89 -0.75
N GLY A 78 37.55 17.68 0.55
CA GLY A 78 37.01 18.64 1.53
C GLY A 78 35.83 19.49 1.01
N PRO A 79 35.93 20.84 1.06
CA PRO A 79 34.82 21.73 0.70
C PRO A 79 34.54 21.76 -0.82
N VAL A 80 35.46 21.30 -1.66
CA VAL A 80 35.25 21.18 -3.12
C VAL A 80 34.41 19.95 -3.43
N ALA A 81 34.66 18.82 -2.75
CA ALA A 81 33.88 17.60 -2.90
C ALA A 81 32.40 17.81 -2.49
N ALA A 82 32.15 18.61 -1.45
CA ALA A 82 30.81 18.95 -0.99
C ALA A 82 29.94 19.57 -2.10
N ARG A 83 30.51 20.41 -2.98
CA ARG A 83 29.75 21.06 -4.07
C ARG A 83 29.20 20.07 -5.10
N THR A 84 29.88 18.93 -5.26
CA THR A 84 29.47 17.87 -6.20
C THR A 84 28.60 16.82 -5.51
N LEU A 85 28.90 16.48 -4.26
CA LEU A 85 28.23 15.39 -3.55
C LEU A 85 26.91 15.80 -2.90
N TYR A 86 26.77 17.06 -2.46
CA TYR A 86 25.53 17.52 -1.84
C TYR A 86 24.31 17.38 -2.78
N PRO A 87 24.36 17.82 -4.05
CA PRO A 87 23.25 17.60 -4.98
C PRO A 87 22.84 16.12 -5.11
N ILE A 88 23.81 15.20 -5.11
CA ILE A 88 23.54 13.75 -5.18
C ILE A 88 22.85 13.26 -3.91
N LEU A 89 23.29 13.71 -2.74
CA LEU A 89 22.60 13.42 -1.47
C LEU A 89 21.17 13.96 -1.50
N GLN A 90 20.97 15.16 -2.01
CA GLN A 90 19.63 15.75 -2.13
C GLN A 90 18.70 14.86 -2.95
N GLU A 91 19.15 14.44 -4.13
CA GLU A 91 18.39 13.59 -5.03
C GLU A 91 18.05 12.25 -4.37
N ASN A 92 19.05 11.55 -3.82
CA ASN A 92 18.87 10.25 -3.17
C ASN A 92 17.87 10.28 -2.02
N PHE A 93 17.99 11.27 -1.12
CA PHE A 93 17.07 11.38 0.02
C PHE A 93 15.69 11.91 -0.41
N SER A 94 15.63 12.71 -1.49
CA SER A 94 14.36 13.16 -2.06
C SER A 94 13.56 12.02 -2.68
N ASP A 95 14.23 11.06 -3.31
CA ASP A 95 13.64 9.82 -3.84
C ASP A 95 13.09 8.92 -2.74
N LEU A 96 13.75 8.92 -1.58
CA LEU A 96 13.28 8.25 -0.36
C LEU A 96 12.18 9.04 0.38
N GLY A 97 11.80 10.22 -0.12
CA GLY A 97 10.69 11.02 0.40
C GLY A 97 11.09 12.10 1.41
N TYR A 98 12.37 12.27 1.72
CA TYR A 98 12.86 13.27 2.68
C TYR A 98 13.25 14.57 1.98
N ILE A 99 13.11 15.69 2.68
CA ILE A 99 13.68 16.97 2.24
C ILE A 99 14.76 17.35 3.24
N ILE A 100 15.96 17.56 2.74
CA ILE A 100 17.14 17.80 3.55
C ILE A 100 17.70 19.19 3.28
N GLU A 101 18.23 19.82 4.32
CA GLU A 101 18.96 21.07 4.27
C GLU A 101 20.26 20.89 5.04
N ILE A 102 21.36 21.40 4.49
CA ILE A 102 22.69 21.38 5.09
C ILE A 102 23.19 22.81 5.15
N ALA A 103 23.08 23.44 6.31
CA ALA A 103 23.46 24.82 6.53
C ALA A 103 24.85 24.91 7.19
N PRO A 104 25.85 25.54 6.56
CA PRO A 104 27.13 25.80 7.21
C PRO A 104 26.97 26.87 8.29
N SER A 105 27.71 26.74 9.38
CA SER A 105 27.79 27.79 10.40
C SER A 105 28.63 28.97 9.92
N GLU A 106 28.53 30.11 10.61
CA GLU A 106 29.35 31.28 10.31
C GLU A 106 30.86 30.99 10.45
N VAL A 107 31.26 30.15 11.41
CA VAL A 107 32.66 29.72 11.59
C VAL A 107 33.15 28.93 10.37
N THR A 108 32.30 28.06 9.81
CA THR A 108 32.60 27.35 8.57
C THR A 108 32.71 28.31 7.40
N ARG A 109 31.78 29.26 7.26
CA ARG A 109 31.84 30.25 6.18
C ARG A 109 33.13 31.07 6.23
N ALA A 110 33.49 31.59 7.40
CA ALA A 110 34.72 32.33 7.62
C ALA A 110 35.97 31.50 7.29
N SER A 111 36.04 30.26 7.79
CA SER A 111 37.22 29.40 7.58
C SER A 111 37.42 29.03 6.12
N ILE A 112 36.34 28.71 5.40
CA ILE A 112 36.40 28.31 4.00
C ILE A 112 36.66 29.52 3.09
N GLU A 113 36.08 30.68 3.38
CA GLU A 113 36.39 31.92 2.65
C GLU A 113 37.86 32.30 2.78
N GLN A 114 38.41 32.20 4.00
CA GLN A 114 39.83 32.48 4.26
C GLN A 114 40.77 31.48 3.56
N SER A 115 40.44 30.19 3.61
CA SER A 115 41.36 29.12 3.17
C SER A 115 41.23 28.79 1.68
N PHE A 116 40.03 28.92 1.11
CA PHE A 116 39.71 28.48 -0.27
C PHE A 116 39.17 29.60 -1.17
N GLY A 117 38.92 30.81 -0.65
CA GLY A 117 38.53 31.97 -1.45
C GLY A 117 37.11 31.92 -2.00
N PHE A 118 36.21 31.10 -1.43
CA PHE A 118 34.80 31.07 -1.80
C PHE A 118 33.89 30.90 -0.58
N SER A 119 32.65 31.38 -0.69
CA SER A 119 31.64 31.20 0.36
C SER A 119 30.93 29.84 0.24
N PRO A 120 31.01 28.95 1.24
CA PRO A 120 30.27 27.70 1.21
C PRO A 120 28.79 27.99 1.40
N ARG A 121 27.96 27.60 0.45
CA ARG A 121 26.50 27.74 0.54
C ARG A 121 25.81 26.58 1.23
N GLY A 122 26.48 25.43 1.32
CA GLY A 122 25.84 24.18 1.74
C GLY A 122 24.74 23.76 0.77
N MET A 123 23.68 23.16 1.31
CA MET A 123 22.46 22.81 0.58
C MET A 123 21.28 23.49 1.28
N MET A 124 20.91 24.67 0.81
CA MET A 124 19.79 25.42 1.35
C MET A 124 18.51 25.09 0.59
N VAL A 125 17.40 24.99 1.32
CA VAL A 125 16.07 24.86 0.72
C VAL A 125 15.47 26.26 0.65
N GLU A 126 15.31 26.82 -0.57
CA GLU A 126 14.81 28.20 -0.76
C GLU A 126 13.45 28.44 -0.11
N ALA A 127 12.56 27.45 -0.22
CA ALA A 127 11.27 27.45 0.43
C ALA A 127 10.91 26.02 0.83
N TRP A 128 10.77 25.80 2.13
CA TRP A 128 10.24 24.54 2.62
C TRP A 128 8.81 24.35 2.15
N PRO A 129 8.45 23.21 1.54
CA PRO A 129 7.07 22.95 1.15
C PRO A 129 6.13 23.08 2.34
N GLU A 130 4.94 23.60 2.08
CA GLU A 130 3.88 23.64 3.08
C GLU A 130 3.29 22.25 3.33
N GLY A 131 2.66 22.08 4.50
CA GLY A 131 1.98 20.84 4.86
C GLY A 131 2.46 20.25 6.19
N ARG A 132 1.78 19.19 6.62
CA ARG A 132 2.10 18.50 7.88
C ARG A 132 3.39 17.71 7.73
N HIS A 133 4.36 18.02 8.58
CA HIS A 133 5.69 17.41 8.57
C HIS A 133 6.20 17.19 9.99
N ASN A 134 7.17 16.28 10.12
CA ASN A 134 8.06 16.18 11.26
C ASN A 134 9.43 16.71 10.83
N SER A 135 10.09 17.48 11.70
CA SER A 135 11.39 18.06 11.41
C SER A 135 12.39 17.74 12.51
N VAL A 136 13.60 17.37 12.12
CA VAL A 136 14.71 17.17 13.06
C VAL A 136 15.93 17.89 12.52
N THR A 137 16.63 18.58 13.41
CA THR A 137 17.91 19.22 13.11
C THR A 137 19.01 18.56 13.94
N VAL A 138 20.10 18.18 13.29
CA VAL A 138 21.30 17.57 13.89
C VAL A 138 22.48 18.51 13.65
N GLU A 139 23.25 18.75 14.70
CA GLU A 139 24.47 19.55 14.63
C GLU A 139 25.67 18.69 14.21
N ILE A 140 26.47 19.24 13.30
CA ILE A 140 27.78 18.69 12.95
C ILE A 140 28.81 19.44 13.79
N ARG A 141 29.38 18.75 14.78
CA ARG A 141 30.44 19.29 15.63
C ARG A 141 31.81 19.02 15.04
N ALA A 142 32.73 19.96 15.25
CA ALA A 142 34.11 19.90 14.81
C ALA A 142 34.86 18.80 15.56
N GLU A 143 35.58 17.98 14.81
CA GLU A 143 36.51 16.97 15.32
C GLU A 143 37.96 17.38 14.98
N ALA A 144 38.94 16.62 15.47
CA ALA A 144 40.35 16.93 15.26
C ALA A 144 40.73 17.05 13.77
N PHE A 145 40.14 16.23 12.89
CA PHE A 145 40.42 16.28 11.45
C PHE A 145 39.81 17.52 10.76
N CYS A 146 38.76 18.12 11.32
CA CYS A 146 38.10 19.28 10.73
C CYS A 146 39.01 20.52 10.72
N GLN A 147 39.99 20.56 11.62
CA GLN A 147 40.92 21.67 11.80
C GLN A 147 41.77 21.97 10.57
N THR A 148 41.95 20.98 9.67
CA THR A 148 42.71 21.18 8.43
C THR A 148 42.03 22.16 7.47
N CYS A 149 40.70 22.21 7.45
CA CYS A 149 39.92 23.10 6.58
C CYS A 149 39.18 24.20 7.33
N HIS A 150 38.84 23.97 8.61
CA HIS A 150 38.07 24.87 9.45
C HIS A 150 38.96 25.58 10.46
N VAL A 151 39.94 26.35 9.98
CA VAL A 151 41.01 26.95 10.79
C VAL A 151 40.55 27.90 11.90
N ALA A 152 39.33 28.43 11.81
CA ALA A 152 38.75 29.31 12.82
C ALA A 152 37.83 28.58 13.82
N ALA A 153 37.64 27.26 13.68
CA ALA A 153 36.81 26.46 14.56
C ALA A 153 37.64 25.79 15.65
N GLU A 154 37.10 25.64 16.85
CA GLU A 154 37.66 24.80 17.90
C GLU A 154 37.01 23.40 17.89
N ILE A 155 37.68 22.39 18.47
CA ILE A 155 37.10 21.05 18.59
C ILE A 155 35.83 21.14 19.47
N GLY A 156 34.71 20.64 18.94
CA GLY A 156 33.39 20.72 19.58
C GLY A 156 32.48 21.82 19.04
N ASP A 157 33.03 22.80 18.30
CA ASP A 157 32.26 23.86 17.67
C ASP A 157 31.28 23.32 16.63
N VAL A 158 30.14 23.98 16.47
CA VAL A 158 29.17 23.62 15.45
C VAL A 158 29.64 24.15 14.09
N LEU A 159 30.03 23.23 13.19
CA LEU A 159 30.44 23.54 11.82
C LEU A 159 29.26 23.74 10.87
N GLY A 160 28.10 23.20 11.24
CA GLY A 160 26.87 23.33 10.47
C GLY A 160 25.77 22.47 11.04
N THR A 161 24.59 22.58 10.44
CA THR A 161 23.41 21.82 10.82
C THR A 161 22.86 21.08 9.62
N VAL A 162 22.29 19.91 9.90
CA VAL A 162 21.51 19.12 8.94
C VAL A 162 20.07 19.13 9.43
N THR A 163 19.18 19.71 8.66
CA THR A 163 17.74 19.68 8.94
C THR A 163 17.07 18.72 7.97
N VAL A 164 16.31 17.77 8.48
CA VAL A 164 15.53 16.83 7.69
C VAL A 164 14.05 17.01 8.01
N ARG A 165 13.22 17.06 6.98
CA ARG A 165 11.76 17.05 7.11
C ARG A 165 11.16 15.83 6.41
N ASN A 166 10.30 15.11 7.14
CA ASN A 166 9.42 14.08 6.59
C ASN A 166 7.99 14.63 6.48
N TYR A 167 7.35 14.53 5.32
CA TYR A 167 6.04 15.08 5.01
C TYR A 167 4.97 13.99 4.90
N LEU A 168 3.83 14.18 5.59
CA LEU A 168 2.72 13.24 5.53
C LEU A 168 2.16 13.06 4.11
N GLY A 169 2.13 14.14 3.33
CA GLY A 169 1.66 14.08 1.94
C GLY A 169 2.46 13.08 1.10
N ARG A 170 3.79 13.03 1.30
CA ARG A 170 4.66 12.10 0.57
C ARG A 170 4.51 10.65 1.02
N GLU A 171 4.32 10.41 2.32
CA GLU A 171 4.00 9.07 2.83
C GLU A 171 2.71 8.52 2.20
N ILE A 172 1.70 9.39 2.05
CA ILE A 172 0.44 9.05 1.37
C ILE A 172 0.71 8.79 -0.12
N ASP A 173 1.47 9.64 -0.81
CA ASP A 173 1.78 9.44 -2.23
C ASP A 173 2.51 8.12 -2.49
N THR A 174 3.49 7.77 -1.64
CA THR A 174 4.19 6.49 -1.70
C THR A 174 3.24 5.32 -1.50
N TRP A 175 2.33 5.42 -0.52
CA TRP A 175 1.28 4.43 -0.32
C TRP A 175 0.33 4.31 -1.53
N VAL A 176 -0.09 5.42 -2.13
CA VAL A 176 -0.95 5.44 -3.33
C VAL A 176 -0.25 4.77 -4.51
N LYS A 177 1.05 5.02 -4.71
CA LYS A 177 1.84 4.33 -5.75
C LYS A 177 1.83 2.81 -5.53
N GLY A 178 2.00 2.36 -4.28
CA GLY A 178 1.87 0.94 -3.91
C GLY A 178 0.44 0.39 -4.10
N LEU A 179 -0.58 1.24 -3.91
CA LEU A 179 -1.98 0.87 -4.11
C LEU A 179 -2.28 0.52 -5.58
N GLN A 180 -1.63 1.16 -6.55
CA GLN A 180 -1.87 0.88 -7.98
C GLN A 180 -1.60 -0.60 -8.31
N LEU A 181 -0.46 -1.13 -7.89
CA LEU A 181 -0.10 -2.54 -8.13
C LEU A 181 -1.02 -3.50 -7.37
N THR A 182 -1.27 -3.22 -6.08
CA THR A 182 -2.08 -4.10 -5.25
C THR A 182 -3.56 -4.10 -5.63
N SER A 183 -4.07 -2.97 -6.15
CA SER A 183 -5.48 -2.84 -6.57
C SER A 183 -5.82 -3.76 -7.73
N VAL A 184 -4.90 -3.93 -8.69
CA VAL A 184 -5.07 -4.86 -9.82
C VAL A 184 -5.19 -6.29 -9.30
N LEU A 185 -4.33 -6.69 -8.35
CA LEU A 185 -4.40 -8.00 -7.71
C LEU A 185 -5.69 -8.19 -6.91
N ALA A 186 -6.13 -7.15 -6.19
CA ALA A 186 -7.38 -7.19 -5.44
C ALA A 186 -8.59 -7.38 -6.37
N VAL A 187 -8.66 -6.64 -7.47
CA VAL A 187 -9.71 -6.81 -8.50
C VAL A 187 -9.67 -8.22 -9.09
N GLY A 188 -8.48 -8.71 -9.46
CA GLY A 188 -8.30 -10.07 -9.96
C GLY A 188 -8.80 -11.12 -8.97
N LYS A 189 -8.50 -10.96 -7.68
CA LYS A 189 -9.00 -11.83 -6.61
C LYS A 189 -10.53 -11.80 -6.53
N ILE A 190 -11.14 -10.61 -6.53
CA ILE A 190 -12.60 -10.45 -6.46
C ILE A 190 -13.28 -11.15 -7.64
N VAL A 191 -12.80 -10.90 -8.86
CA VAL A 191 -13.34 -11.52 -10.08
C VAL A 191 -13.19 -13.04 -10.02
N LEU A 192 -12.01 -13.55 -9.68
CA LEU A 192 -11.76 -14.98 -9.58
C LEU A 192 -12.72 -15.65 -8.59
N HIS A 193 -12.86 -15.10 -7.37
CA HIS A 193 -13.76 -15.68 -6.38
C HIS A 193 -15.23 -15.59 -6.81
N SER A 194 -15.63 -14.51 -7.47
CA SER A 194 -16.99 -14.34 -7.99
C SER A 194 -17.32 -15.37 -9.08
N VAL A 195 -16.37 -15.61 -10.00
CA VAL A 195 -16.50 -16.63 -11.06
C VAL A 195 -16.52 -18.03 -10.46
N LEU A 196 -15.64 -18.34 -9.51
CA LEU A 196 -15.63 -19.64 -8.83
C LEU A 196 -16.93 -19.90 -8.09
N LEU A 197 -17.43 -18.91 -7.34
CA LEU A 197 -18.73 -19.02 -6.66
C LEU A 197 -19.86 -19.24 -7.68
N PHE A 198 -19.89 -18.49 -8.78
CA PHE A 198 -20.89 -18.69 -9.83
C PHE A 198 -20.86 -20.13 -10.38
N LEU A 199 -19.67 -20.67 -10.67
CA LEU A 199 -19.51 -22.03 -11.19
C LEU A 199 -19.96 -23.08 -10.17
N LEU A 200 -19.63 -22.89 -8.89
CA LEU A 200 -20.05 -23.78 -7.80
C LEU A 200 -21.57 -23.74 -7.59
N LEU A 201 -22.18 -22.56 -7.57
CA LEU A 201 -23.62 -22.44 -7.43
C LEU A 201 -24.33 -23.03 -8.64
N ARG A 202 -23.81 -22.79 -9.86
CA ARG A 202 -24.38 -23.37 -11.09
C ARG A 202 -24.29 -24.89 -11.11
N SER A 203 -23.18 -25.48 -10.67
CA SER A 203 -23.01 -26.94 -10.65
C SER A 203 -23.90 -27.62 -9.60
N ARG A 204 -24.17 -26.95 -8.47
CA ARG A 204 -24.98 -27.49 -7.37
C ARG A 204 -26.49 -27.21 -7.52
N MET A 205 -26.90 -26.12 -8.17
CA MET A 205 -28.32 -25.80 -8.37
C MET A 205 -29.02 -26.75 -9.34
N ALA A 206 -28.34 -27.20 -10.40
CA ALA A 206 -28.91 -28.15 -11.37
C ALA A 206 -29.44 -29.45 -10.73
N PRO A 207 -28.66 -30.20 -9.92
CA PRO A 207 -29.16 -31.40 -9.25
C PRO A 207 -30.19 -31.11 -8.15
N LEU A 208 -30.05 -30.01 -7.39
CA LEU A 208 -31.02 -29.62 -6.37
C LEU A 208 -32.42 -29.38 -6.93
N MET A 209 -32.51 -28.73 -8.09
CA MET A 209 -33.80 -28.46 -8.73
C MET A 209 -34.44 -29.73 -9.29
N GLN A 210 -33.64 -30.64 -9.87
CA GLN A 210 -34.15 -31.94 -10.33
C GLN A 210 -34.72 -32.74 -9.16
N LEU A 211 -34.01 -32.82 -8.04
CA LEU A 211 -34.48 -33.50 -6.83
C LEU A 211 -35.75 -32.85 -6.25
N ARG A 212 -35.83 -31.51 -6.23
CA ARG A 212 -37.03 -30.80 -5.76
C ARG A 212 -38.24 -31.06 -6.67
N ALA A 213 -38.06 -31.03 -7.99
CA ALA A 213 -39.12 -31.33 -8.94
C ALA A 213 -39.63 -32.78 -8.78
N MET A 214 -38.70 -33.72 -8.57
CA MET A 214 -38.97 -35.12 -8.29
C MET A 214 -39.89 -35.32 -7.08
N VAL A 215 -39.50 -34.76 -5.93
CA VAL A 215 -40.27 -34.86 -4.68
C VAL A 215 -41.63 -34.18 -4.82
N SER A 216 -41.70 -33.03 -5.50
CA SER A 216 -42.98 -32.37 -5.77
C SER A 216 -43.90 -33.17 -6.70
N GLY A 217 -43.34 -34.01 -7.58
CA GLY A 217 -44.10 -34.92 -8.43
C GLY A 217 -44.68 -36.09 -7.64
N LEU A 218 -43.86 -36.70 -6.78
CA LEU A 218 -44.25 -37.82 -5.92
C LEU A 218 -45.29 -37.44 -4.86
N SER A 219 -45.26 -36.20 -4.36
CA SER A 219 -46.21 -35.75 -3.31
C SER A 219 -47.61 -35.41 -3.83
N ARG A 220 -47.83 -35.36 -5.16
CA ARG A 220 -49.15 -35.12 -5.74
C ARG A 220 -49.97 -36.42 -5.76
N ALA A 221 -51.28 -36.32 -5.56
CA ALA A 221 -52.20 -37.45 -5.40
C ALA A 221 -52.28 -38.45 -6.57
N PHE A 222 -51.69 -38.13 -7.73
CA PHE A 222 -51.55 -39.00 -8.91
C PHE A 222 -50.11 -39.03 -9.45
N GLY A 223 -49.12 -38.84 -8.57
CA GLY A 223 -47.70 -38.87 -8.94
C GLY A 223 -47.28 -40.22 -9.50
N ALA A 224 -46.46 -40.20 -10.56
CA ALA A 224 -45.88 -41.40 -11.16
C ALA A 224 -44.82 -41.98 -10.19
N LEU A 225 -45.14 -43.07 -9.51
CA LEU A 225 -44.28 -43.73 -8.51
C LEU A 225 -43.08 -44.47 -9.13
N ASP A 226 -43.03 -44.57 -10.46
CA ASP A 226 -41.96 -45.17 -11.24
C ASP A 226 -40.90 -44.18 -11.68
N ALA A 227 -41.13 -42.87 -11.47
CA ALA A 227 -40.17 -41.85 -11.83
C ALA A 227 -38.87 -42.06 -11.01
N ARG A 228 -37.70 -41.85 -11.63
CA ARG A 228 -36.40 -41.79 -10.96
C ARG A 228 -35.64 -40.51 -11.34
N ALA A 229 -34.83 -39.99 -10.43
CA ALA A 229 -33.94 -38.86 -10.70
C ALA A 229 -32.66 -39.35 -11.40
N ASP A 230 -32.39 -38.89 -12.63
CA ASP A 230 -31.14 -39.21 -13.38
C ASP A 230 -30.01 -38.23 -13.01
N VAL A 231 -29.62 -38.21 -11.73
CA VAL A 231 -28.48 -37.41 -11.26
C VAL A 231 -27.24 -38.31 -11.20
N ARG A 232 -26.38 -38.22 -12.22
CA ARG A 232 -25.14 -39.01 -12.33
C ARG A 232 -23.92 -38.30 -11.74
N SER A 233 -24.04 -37.71 -10.55
CA SER A 233 -22.88 -37.16 -9.83
C SER A 233 -22.29 -38.19 -8.86
N ARG A 234 -20.98 -38.12 -8.61
CA ARG A 234 -20.29 -38.95 -7.59
C ARG A 234 -20.26 -38.29 -6.21
N ASP A 235 -21.02 -37.21 -6.04
CA ASP A 235 -21.06 -36.40 -4.83
C ASP A 235 -22.33 -36.70 -4.01
N GLU A 236 -22.58 -35.89 -2.99
CA GLU A 236 -23.70 -36.05 -2.06
C GLU A 236 -25.07 -36.03 -2.75
N PHE A 237 -25.19 -35.34 -3.89
CA PHE A 237 -26.44 -35.27 -4.66
C PHE A 237 -26.75 -36.55 -5.42
N GLY A 238 -25.72 -37.28 -5.86
CA GLY A 238 -25.88 -38.59 -6.48
C GLY A 238 -26.14 -39.70 -5.46
N ALA A 239 -25.78 -39.50 -4.18
CA ALA A 239 -26.26 -40.35 -3.09
C ALA A 239 -27.75 -40.10 -2.83
N LEU A 240 -28.15 -38.83 -2.65
CA LEU A 240 -29.55 -38.43 -2.47
C LEU A 240 -30.47 -38.87 -3.61
N ALA A 241 -30.03 -38.80 -4.86
CA ALA A 241 -30.81 -39.25 -6.01
C ALA A 241 -31.00 -40.77 -6.10
N ARG A 242 -30.17 -41.56 -5.40
CA ARG A 242 -30.31 -43.02 -5.31
C ARG A 242 -31.20 -43.43 -4.14
N ASP A 243 -31.25 -42.61 -3.10
CA ASP A 243 -32.11 -42.82 -1.92
C ASP A 243 -33.57 -42.43 -2.18
N LEU A 244 -33.82 -41.57 -3.18
CA LEU A 244 -35.13 -41.16 -3.69
C LEU A 244 -35.63 -42.06 -4.83
#